data_AF-A0A6G3D1H2-F1
#
_entry.id   AF-A0A6G3D1H2-F1
#
_cell.length_a   1.000
_cell.length_b   1.000
_cell.length_c   1.000
_cell.angle_alpha   90.00
_cell.angle_beta   90.00
_cell.angle_gamma   90.00
#
_symmetry.space_group_name_H-M   'P 1'
#
loop_
_entity.id
_entity.type
_entity.pdbx_description
1 polymer ?
#
loop_
_entity_poly.entity_id
_entity_poly.type
_entity_poly.pdbx_seq_one_letter_code
_entity_poly.pdbx_strand_id
1 'polypeptide(L)' 'MTVKDILDAIQSPDSTPADIAALPLPESYRAITVHKDETEMFAGLETRDKDPRKSIHLDDVPVPELGPGEALVAVMASSV' A
#
# COMPACT_ATOMS: atom_id res chain seq x y z
N MET A 1 1.87 -12.73 -12.06
CA MET A 1 3.13 -12.19 -11.51
C MET A 1 2.84 -11.71 -10.10
N THR A 2 3.81 -11.82 -9.19
CA THR A 2 3.62 -11.52 -7.77
C THR A 2 4.35 -10.22 -7.40
N VAL A 3 3.93 -9.59 -6.30
CA VAL A 3 4.63 -8.42 -5.73
C VAL A 3 6.13 -8.73 -5.48
N LYS A 4 6.46 -10.00 -5.23
CA LYS A 4 7.84 -10.45 -5.07
C LYS A 4 8.69 -10.19 -6.32
N ASP A 5 8.15 -10.38 -7.52
CA ASP A 5 8.89 -10.17 -8.77
C ASP A 5 9.30 -8.69 -8.94
N ILE A 6 8.44 -7.76 -8.50
CA ILE A 6 8.74 -6.32 -8.45
C ILE A 6 9.86 -6.03 -7.44
N LEU A 7 9.79 -6.63 -6.25
CA LEU A 7 10.83 -6.46 -5.22
C LEU A 7 12.19 -7.00 -5.69
N ASP A 8 12.20 -8.18 -6.29
CA ASP A 8 13.42 -8.82 -6.81
C ASP A 8 14.06 -7.94 -7.90
N ALA A 9 13.24 -7.33 -8.78
CA ALA A 9 13.72 -6.38 -9.78
C ALA A 9 14.30 -5.09 -9.15
N ILE A 10 13.71 -4.56 -8.09
CA ILE A 10 14.23 -3.39 -7.38
C ILE A 10 15.57 -3.68 -6.70
N GLN A 11 15.74 -4.89 -6.15
CA GLN A 11 16.96 -5.29 -5.43
C GLN A 11 18.11 -5.70 -6.36
N SER A 12 17.80 -6.04 -7.62
CA SER A 12 18.80 -6.40 -8.61
C SER A 12 19.62 -5.17 -9.06
N PRO A 13 20.95 -5.21 -8.98
CA PRO A 13 21.81 -4.09 -9.38
C PRO A 13 21.85 -3.88 -10.90
N ASP A 14 21.45 -4.89 -11.68
CA ASP A 14 21.52 -4.88 -13.14
C ASP A 14 20.20 -4.45 -13.80
N SER A 15 19.14 -4.22 -13.00
CA SER A 15 17.83 -3.83 -13.50
C SER A 15 17.88 -2.47 -14.19
N THR A 16 17.28 -2.40 -15.37
CA THR A 16 17.14 -1.18 -16.15
C THR A 16 15.72 -0.61 -16.07
N PRO A 17 15.49 0.66 -16.43
CA PRO A 17 14.14 1.21 -16.50
C PRO A 17 13.19 0.43 -17.44
N ALA A 18 13.72 -0.19 -18.49
CA ALA A 18 12.93 -0.99 -19.42
C ALA A 18 12.45 -2.30 -18.78
N ASP A 19 13.26 -2.90 -17.90
CA ASP A 19 12.88 -4.11 -17.16
C ASP A 19 11.70 -3.81 -16.23
N ILE A 20 11.76 -2.69 -15.50
CA ILE A 20 10.67 -2.26 -14.61
C ILE A 20 9.40 -1.94 -15.40
N ALA A 21 9.53 -1.28 -16.55
CA ALA A 21 8.38 -0.94 -17.41
C ALA A 21 7.71 -2.18 -18.04
N ALA A 22 8.42 -3.29 -18.19
CA ALA A 22 7.89 -4.54 -18.72
C ALA A 22 7.15 -5.39 -17.67
N LEU A 23 7.27 -5.05 -16.37
CA LEU A 23 6.63 -5.78 -15.29
C LEU A 23 5.11 -5.51 -15.28
N PRO A 24 4.26 -6.54 -15.38
CA PRO A 24 2.81 -6.37 -15.20
C PRO A 24 2.47 -5.91 -13.77
N LEU A 25 1.45 -5.07 -13.64
CA LEU A 25 0.94 -4.67 -12.34
C LEU A 25 0.20 -5.84 -11.66
N PRO A 26 0.29 -6.00 -10.33
CA PRO A 26 -0.52 -6.95 -9.60
C PRO A 26 -1.99 -6.49 -9.57
N GLU A 27 -2.93 -7.41 -9.37
CA GLU A 27 -4.36 -7.08 -9.23
C GLU A 27 -4.65 -6.37 -7.89
N SER A 28 -3.93 -6.75 -6.84
CA SER A 28 -4.01 -6.16 -5.51
C SER A 28 -2.63 -6.00 -4.86
N TYR A 29 -2.56 -5.14 -3.85
CA TYR A 29 -1.38 -4.96 -3.01
C TYR A 29 -1.79 -4.83 -1.54
N ARG A 30 -0.84 -5.18 -0.67
CA ARG A 30 -1.05 -5.10 0.77
C ARG A 30 -0.93 -3.67 1.27
N ALA A 31 -1.91 -3.19 2.01
CA ALA A 31 -1.98 -1.82 2.52
C ALA A 31 -2.42 -1.78 3.99
N ILE A 32 -2.01 -0.70 4.66
CA ILE A 32 -2.58 -0.31 5.94
C ILE A 32 -3.77 0.60 5.68
N THR A 33 -4.96 0.23 6.17
CA THR A 33 -6.24 0.89 5.87
C THR A 33 -7.00 1.27 7.14
N VAL A 34 -7.99 2.15 6.96
CA VAL A 34 -9.07 2.41 7.91
C VAL A 34 -10.40 2.15 7.19
N HIS A 35 -11.42 1.71 7.91
CA HIS A 35 -12.70 1.36 7.31
C HIS A 35 -13.79 2.39 7.60
N LYS A 36 -14.66 2.63 6.63
CA LYS A 36 -15.68 3.68 6.69
C LYS A 36 -16.77 3.40 7.73
N ASP A 37 -17.09 2.14 7.96
CA ASP A 37 -18.07 1.68 8.94
C ASP A 37 -17.56 1.78 10.40
N GLU A 38 -16.26 1.99 10.59
CA GLU A 38 -15.64 2.14 11.91
C GLU A 38 -15.45 3.59 12.34
N THR A 39 -15.95 4.58 11.60
CA THR A 39 -15.70 6.01 11.89
C THR A 39 -16.16 6.44 13.28
N GLU A 40 -17.17 5.77 13.85
CA GLU A 40 -17.73 6.06 15.18
C GLU A 40 -17.22 5.11 16.29
N MET A 41 -16.26 4.22 16.00
CA MET A 41 -15.83 3.15 16.93
C MET A 41 -15.24 3.67 18.26
N PHE A 42 -14.81 4.93 18.29
CA PHE A 42 -14.23 5.58 19.47
C PHE A 42 -15.12 6.68 20.06
N ALA A 43 -16.39 6.78 19.65
CA ALA A 43 -17.32 7.74 20.20
C ALA A 43 -17.47 7.57 21.73
N GLY A 44 -17.40 8.67 22.47
CA GLY A 44 -17.49 8.68 23.93
C GLY A 44 -16.21 8.30 24.70
N LEU A 45 -15.10 8.01 24.01
CA LEU A 45 -13.80 7.79 24.64
C LEU A 45 -12.96 9.07 24.71
N GLU A 46 -12.19 9.21 25.80
CA GLU A 46 -11.13 10.21 25.90
C GLU A 46 -10.03 9.95 24.88
N THR A 47 -9.41 11.01 24.35
CA THR A 47 -8.39 10.89 23.28
C THR A 47 -7.23 9.95 23.63
N ARG A 48 -6.79 9.93 24.89
CA ARG A 48 -5.70 9.05 25.35
C ARG A 48 -6.07 7.56 25.27
N ASP A 49 -7.35 7.24 25.34
CA ASP A 49 -7.84 5.87 25.38
C ASP A 49 -8.19 5.34 23.98
N LYS A 50 -8.10 6.20 22.95
CA LYS A 50 -8.24 5.83 21.54
C LYS A 50 -6.97 5.12 21.07
N ASP A 51 -7.03 3.80 21.00
CA ASP A 51 -5.92 2.94 20.60
C ASP A 51 -5.92 2.70 19.08
N PRO A 52 -4.96 3.25 18.30
CA PRO A 52 -4.93 3.09 16.85
C PRO A 52 -4.84 1.63 16.40
N ARG A 53 -4.28 0.73 17.24
CA ARG A 53 -4.18 -0.70 16.91
C ARG A 53 -5.54 -1.38 16.74
N LYS A 54 -6.62 -0.72 17.19
CA LYS A 54 -8.00 -1.21 17.02
C LYS A 54 -8.63 -0.79 15.70
N SER A 55 -8.13 0.26 15.05
CA SER A 55 -8.72 0.85 13.83
C SER A 55 -7.84 0.71 12.58
N ILE A 56 -6.63 0.16 12.74
CA ILE A 56 -5.64 0.00 11.67
C ILE A 56 -5.69 -1.45 11.21
N HIS A 57 -6.01 -1.65 9.94
CA HIS A 57 -6.14 -2.98 9.33
C HIS A 57 -5.05 -3.22 8.31
N LEU A 58 -4.73 -4.50 8.10
CA LEU A 58 -3.81 -4.96 7.07
C LEU A 58 -4.63 -5.71 6.01
N ASP A 59 -4.89 -5.05 4.89
CA ASP A 59 -5.76 -5.56 3.83
C ASP A 59 -5.02 -5.71 2.51
N ASP A 60 -5.54 -6.57 1.63
CA ASP A 60 -5.19 -6.58 0.21
C ASP A 60 -6.22 -5.75 -0.57
N VAL A 61 -5.77 -4.66 -1.19
CA VAL A 61 -6.61 -3.68 -1.90
C VAL A 61 -6.27 -3.62 -3.38
N PRO A 62 -7.23 -3.33 -4.28
CA PRO A 62 -6.96 -3.28 -5.72
C PRO A 62 -6.00 -2.15 -6.07
N VAL A 63 -5.16 -2.37 -7.09
CA VAL A 63 -4.33 -1.30 -7.67
C VAL A 63 -5.25 -0.27 -8.36
N PRO A 64 -5.12 1.04 -8.05
CA PRO A 64 -5.96 2.07 -8.67
C PRO A 64 -5.60 2.30 -10.13
N GLU A 65 -6.55 2.84 -10.90
CA GLU A 65 -6.29 3.35 -12.25
C GLU A 65 -5.37 4.58 -12.17
N LEU A 66 -4.40 4.66 -13.10
CA LEU A 66 -3.44 5.76 -13.14
C LEU A 66 -3.95 6.90 -14.04
N GLY A 67 -4.10 8.09 -13.47
CA GLY A 67 -4.50 9.30 -14.17
C GLY A 67 -3.33 10.04 -14.84
N PRO A 68 -3.63 11.10 -15.63
CA PRO A 68 -2.61 11.92 -16.27
C PRO A 68 -1.71 12.63 -15.25
N GLY A 69 -0.39 12.47 -15.39
CA GLY A 69 0.59 13.13 -14.51
C GLY A 69 0.80 12.44 -13.15
N GLU A 70 0.19 11.28 -12.94
CA GLU A 70 0.38 10.48 -11.74
C GLU A 70 1.47 9.41 -11.94
N ALA A 71 1.97 8.84 -10.84
CA ALA A 71 2.92 7.73 -10.86
C ALA A 71 2.51 6.65 -9.85
N LEU A 72 2.61 5.38 -10.25
CA LEU A 72 2.59 4.26 -9.31
C LEU A 72 3.99 4.04 -8.76
N VAL A 73 4.11 3.99 -7.44
CA VAL A 73 5.40 3.81 -6.74
C VAL A 73 5.37 2.53 -5.94
N ALA A 74 6.32 1.63 -6.20
CA ALA A 74 6.59 0.49 -5.34
C ALA A 74 7.33 0.97 -4.09
N VAL A 75 6.62 1.05 -2.96
CA VAL A 75 7.14 1.63 -1.71
C VAL A 75 8.09 0.65 -1.01
N MET A 76 9.34 1.08 -0.80
CA MET A 76 10.35 0.30 -0.05
C MET A 76 10.29 0.55 1.46
N ALA A 77 9.96 1.79 1.86
CA ALA A 77 9.83 2.20 3.26
C ALA A 77 8.90 3.41 3.39
N SER A 78 8.34 3.60 4.59
CA SER A 78 7.51 4.74 4.99
C SER A 78 7.83 5.13 6.45
N SER A 79 7.15 6.14 7.00
CA SER A 79 7.29 6.58 8.40
C SER A 79 5.93 6.88 9.04
N VAL A 80 5.86 6.76 10.36
CA VAL A 80 4.73 7.21 11.21
C VAL A 80 5.20 8.33 12.11
#